data_AF-A0A2X3KIX6-F1
#
_entry.id   AF-A0A2X3KIX6-F1
#
_cell.length_a   1.000
_cell.length_b   1.000
_cell.length_c   1.000
_cell.angle_alpha   90.00
_cell.angle_beta   90.00
_cell.angle_gamma   90.00
#
_symmetry.space_group_name_H-M   'P 1'
#
loop_
_entity.id
_entity.type
_entity.pdbx_description
1 polymer ?
#
loop_
_entity_poly.entity_id
_entity_poly.type
_entity_poly.pdbx_seq_one_letter_code
_entity_poly.pdbx_strand_id
1 'polypeptide(L)'
;MTGTADTEAFEFSSIYKLDTVVVPTNRPMIRKDLPDLVYMTEAEKIQAIIEDIKERTAKGQPVLVGTISIEKSELVSNELTKAGIKHNVLNAKFHANEAAIVAQAGYPAAVTIATNMAGRGTDIVLGGSWQAEVAALENPTVEQIEKIKADWQVRHDAVLEAGGLHIIGTERHESRRIDNQLRGRSGRQGDAGSSRFYLSMEDALMRIFASDRVSGMMR
;
A
#
# COMPACT_ATOMS: atom_id res chain seq x y z
N MET A 1 -19.82 -9.42 -4.78
CA MET A 1 -19.28 -8.96 -3.48
C MET A 1 -18.05 -8.10 -3.73
N THR A 2 -17.85 -7.02 -2.98
CA THR A 2 -16.67 -6.14 -3.08
C THR A 2 -16.43 -5.40 -1.76
N GLY A 3 -15.18 -5.03 -1.45
CA GLY A 3 -14.83 -4.32 -0.22
C GLY A 3 -15.04 -2.80 -0.27
N THR A 4 -15.29 -2.23 -1.46
CA THR A 4 -15.39 -0.78 -1.68
C THR A 4 -16.56 -0.45 -2.60
N ALA A 5 -17.78 -0.91 -2.28
CA ALA A 5 -19.00 -0.55 -3.06
C ALA A 5 -19.69 0.72 -2.58
N ASP A 6 -19.40 1.15 -1.34
CA ASP A 6 -20.17 2.20 -0.66
C ASP A 6 -20.18 3.53 -1.42
N THR A 7 -19.02 3.93 -1.98
CA THR A 7 -18.90 5.15 -2.78
C THR A 7 -19.73 5.12 -4.07
N GLU A 8 -20.06 3.93 -4.59
CA GLU A 8 -20.86 3.74 -5.81
C GLU A 8 -22.26 3.20 -5.50
N ALA A 9 -22.71 3.22 -4.23
CA ALA A 9 -24.02 2.66 -3.84
C ALA A 9 -25.19 3.29 -4.63
N PHE A 10 -25.10 4.60 -4.90
CA PHE A 10 -26.09 5.31 -5.73
C PHE A 10 -26.12 4.79 -7.18
N GLU A 11 -24.96 4.51 -7.77
CA GLU A 11 -24.87 3.96 -9.13
C GLU A 11 -25.44 2.53 -9.19
N PHE A 12 -25.12 1.69 -8.19
CA PHE A 12 -25.67 0.33 -8.09
C PHE A 12 -27.20 0.34 -7.99
N SER A 13 -27.78 1.24 -7.20
CA SER A 13 -29.24 1.36 -7.05
C SER A 13 -29.90 1.96 -8.30
N SER A 14 -29.33 3.01 -8.89
CA SER A 14 -29.90 3.69 -10.05
C SER A 14 -29.86 2.84 -11.32
N ILE A 15 -28.75 2.14 -11.57
CA ILE A 15 -28.55 1.34 -12.80
C ILE A 15 -29.13 -0.06 -12.63
N TYR A 16 -28.78 -0.74 -11.53
CA TYR A 16 -29.05 -2.17 -11.36
C TYR A 16 -30.12 -2.49 -10.32
N LYS A 17 -30.65 -1.49 -9.61
CA LYS A 17 -31.60 -1.68 -8.49
C LYS A 17 -31.01 -2.59 -7.41
N LEU A 18 -29.70 -2.50 -7.21
CA LEU A 18 -28.97 -3.24 -6.20
C LEU A 18 -28.70 -2.35 -4.99
N ASP A 19 -29.19 -2.77 -3.83
CA ASP A 19 -28.86 -2.13 -2.57
C ASP A 19 -27.44 -2.54 -2.11
N THR A 20 -26.73 -1.59 -1.52
CA THR A 20 -25.39 -1.82 -0.95
C THR A 20 -25.49 -1.85 0.57
N VAL A 21 -25.12 -2.98 1.16
CA VAL A 21 -25.09 -3.15 2.62
C VAL A 21 -23.64 -3.24 3.08
N VAL A 22 -23.25 -2.38 4.03
CA VAL A 22 -21.93 -2.41 4.65
C VAL A 22 -21.91 -3.50 5.71
N VAL A 23 -21.25 -4.61 5.41
CA VAL A 23 -21.06 -5.72 6.37
C VAL A 23 -19.94 -5.32 7.36
N PRO A 24 -20.17 -5.39 8.68
CA PRO A 24 -19.14 -5.07 9.66
C PRO A 24 -17.96 -6.03 9.57
N THR A 25 -16.77 -5.55 9.95
CA THR A 25 -15.57 -6.39 10.01
C THR A 25 -15.62 -7.34 11.20
N ASN A 26 -15.00 -8.51 11.06
CA ASN A 26 -14.92 -9.51 12.14
C ASN A 26 -14.16 -8.99 13.38
N ARG A 27 -13.18 -8.10 13.17
CA ARG A 27 -12.38 -7.45 14.21
C ARG A 27 -12.45 -5.94 14.07
N PRO A 28 -12.24 -5.17 15.16
CA PRO A 28 -12.22 -3.71 15.10
C PRO A 28 -11.16 -3.20 14.11
N MET A 29 -11.55 -2.26 13.25
CA MET A 29 -10.65 -1.65 12.28
C MET A 29 -9.88 -0.50 12.95
N ILE A 30 -8.58 -0.70 13.19
CA ILE A 30 -7.70 0.26 13.90
C ILE A 30 -6.68 0.95 12.99
N ARG A 31 -6.83 0.83 11.67
CA ARG A 31 -5.93 1.48 10.70
C ARG A 31 -6.00 3.00 10.87
N LYS A 32 -4.82 3.62 10.92
CA LYS A 32 -4.69 5.08 11.00
C LYS A 32 -4.62 5.66 9.59
N ASP A 33 -5.74 6.19 9.11
CA ASP A 33 -5.77 6.96 7.86
C ASP A 33 -5.31 8.40 8.15
N LEU A 34 -4.05 8.69 7.80
CA LEU A 34 -3.39 9.95 8.10
C LEU A 34 -3.85 11.05 7.12
N PRO A 35 -3.81 12.33 7.53
CA PRO A 35 -4.09 13.44 6.63
C PRO A 35 -3.19 13.43 5.40
N ASP A 36 -3.76 13.86 4.27
CA ASP A 36 -3.01 14.06 3.03
C ASP A 36 -1.95 15.15 3.22
N LEU A 37 -0.79 14.97 2.57
CA LEU A 37 0.25 15.99 2.49
C LEU A 37 0.32 16.53 1.07
N VAL A 38 0.25 17.86 0.92
CA VAL A 38 0.28 18.54 -0.37
C VAL A 38 1.55 19.37 -0.46
N TYR A 39 2.26 19.23 -1.58
CA TYR A 39 3.53 19.90 -1.88
C TYR A 39 3.37 20.80 -3.11
N MET A 40 4.26 21.78 -3.25
CA MET A 40 4.23 22.68 -4.39
C MET A 40 4.74 22.02 -5.66
N THR A 41 5.84 21.28 -5.54
CA THR A 41 6.49 20.60 -6.67
C THR A 41 6.47 19.09 -6.51
N GLU A 42 6.55 18.38 -7.63
CA GLU A 42 6.72 16.93 -7.62
C GLU A 42 8.03 16.52 -6.93
N ALA A 43 9.11 17.29 -7.10
CA ALA A 43 10.40 17.00 -6.46
C ALA A 43 10.31 17.00 -4.92
N GLU A 44 9.66 18.00 -4.33
CA GLU A 44 9.44 18.06 -2.88
C GLU A 44 8.55 16.92 -2.39
N LYS A 45 7.49 16.60 -3.16
CA LYS A 45 6.61 15.46 -2.89
C LYS A 45 7.41 14.16 -2.81
N ILE A 46 8.22 13.88 -3.82
CA ILE A 46 9.03 12.66 -3.89
C ILE A 46 10.05 12.63 -2.75
N GLN A 47 10.76 13.73 -2.48
CA GLN A 47 11.73 13.78 -1.39
C GLN A 47 11.07 13.48 -0.02
N ALA A 48 9.87 14.02 0.22
CA ALA A 48 9.13 13.74 1.44
C ALA A 48 8.63 12.29 1.54
N ILE A 49 8.27 11.68 0.41
CA ILE A 49 7.95 10.23 0.33
C ILE A 49 9.18 9.39 0.69
N ILE A 50 10.35 9.71 0.12
CA ILE A 50 11.59 8.97 0.38
C ILE A 50 11.99 9.06 1.86
N GLU A 51 11.89 10.25 2.47
CA GLU A 51 12.20 10.41 3.89
C GLU A 51 11.22 9.62 4.79
N ASP A 52 9.91 9.65 4.49
CA ASP A 52 8.93 8.86 5.24
C ASP A 52 9.20 7.34 5.11
N ILE A 53 9.56 6.86 3.92
CA ILE A 53 9.96 5.45 3.72
C ILE A 53 11.21 5.12 4.53
N LYS A 54 12.21 6.00 4.53
CA LYS A 54 13.47 5.81 5.26
C LYS A 54 13.24 5.72 6.77
N GLU A 55 12.45 6.63 7.33
CA GLU A 55 12.11 6.61 8.77
C GLU A 55 11.35 5.34 9.17
N ARG A 56 10.45 4.87 8.31
CA ARG A 56 9.63 3.67 8.56
C ARG A 56 10.44 2.39 8.45
N THR A 57 11.23 2.27 7.39
CA THR A 57 12.11 1.10 7.19
C THR A 57 13.19 1.01 8.27
N ALA A 58 13.71 2.14 8.76
CA ALA A 58 14.63 2.18 9.90
C ALA A 58 14.01 1.61 11.19
N LYS A 59 12.68 1.68 11.34
CA LYS A 59 11.92 1.08 12.46
C LYS A 59 11.46 -0.35 12.18
N GLY A 60 11.80 -0.92 11.02
CA GLY A 60 11.35 -2.25 10.61
C GLY A 60 9.95 -2.29 10.01
N GLN A 61 9.30 -1.14 9.78
CA GLN A 61 7.94 -1.08 9.24
C GLN A 61 7.93 -1.37 7.73
N PRO A 62 7.10 -2.31 7.23
CA PRO A 62 6.92 -2.51 5.79
C PRO A 62 6.10 -1.38 5.15
N VAL A 63 6.42 -1.06 3.89
CA VAL A 63 5.79 0.02 3.13
C VAL A 63 5.36 -0.44 1.75
N LEU A 64 4.11 -0.15 1.39
CA LEU A 64 3.59 -0.29 0.03
C LEU A 64 3.35 1.10 -0.57
N VAL A 65 4.01 1.38 -1.69
CA VAL A 65 3.91 2.63 -2.44
C VAL A 65 3.06 2.40 -3.68
N GLY A 66 1.88 3.01 -3.75
CA GLY A 66 1.00 2.97 -4.92
C GLY A 66 1.20 4.19 -5.81
N THR A 67 1.48 3.96 -7.09
CA THR A 67 1.60 4.98 -8.14
C THR A 67 0.50 4.79 -9.19
N ILE A 68 0.27 5.80 -10.04
CA ILE A 68 -0.74 5.70 -11.13
C ILE A 68 -0.15 5.25 -12.47
N SER A 69 1.17 5.26 -12.64
CA SER A 69 1.82 4.95 -13.92
C SER A 69 3.16 4.25 -13.73
N ILE A 70 3.62 3.56 -14.79
CA ILE A 70 4.90 2.83 -14.76
C ILE A 70 6.06 3.82 -14.64
N GLU A 71 5.97 4.94 -15.34
CA GLU A 71 6.97 6.01 -15.33
C GLU A 71 7.13 6.60 -13.92
N LYS A 72 6.03 6.77 -13.19
CA LYS A 72 6.06 7.22 -11.79
C LYS A 72 6.66 6.16 -10.88
N SER A 73 6.36 4.88 -11.10
CA SER A 73 7.01 3.78 -10.37
C SER A 73 8.52 3.75 -10.60
N GLU A 74 8.98 3.95 -11.83
CA GLU A 74 10.40 4.02 -12.19
C GLU A 74 11.07 5.26 -11.57
N LEU A 75 10.40 6.41 -11.56
CA LEU A 75 10.90 7.62 -10.91
C LEU A 75 11.13 7.39 -9.41
N VAL A 76 10.12 6.88 -8.70
CA VAL A 76 10.21 6.57 -7.26
C VAL A 76 11.26 5.49 -7.00
N SER A 77 11.32 4.47 -7.85
CA SER A 77 12.33 3.39 -7.77
C SER A 77 13.75 3.94 -7.89
N ASN A 78 14.00 4.85 -8.83
CA ASN A 78 15.31 5.46 -9.03
C ASN A 78 15.71 6.31 -7.81
N GLU A 79 14.79 7.10 -7.25
CA GLU A 79 15.07 7.89 -6.05
C GLU A 79 15.29 7.01 -4.80
N LEU A 80 14.53 5.91 -4.65
CA LEU A 80 14.77 4.92 -3.60
C LEU A 80 16.15 4.26 -3.73
N THR A 81 16.57 3.96 -4.97
CA THR A 81 17.90 3.40 -5.25
C THR A 81 19.00 4.38 -4.86
N LYS A 82 18.84 5.67 -5.21
CA LYS A 82 19.78 6.74 -4.79
C LYS A 82 19.84 6.88 -3.27
N ALA A 83 18.72 6.70 -2.58
CA ALA A 83 18.64 6.70 -1.12
C ALA A 83 19.17 5.41 -0.46
N GLY A 84 19.55 4.39 -1.24
CA GLY A 84 20.07 3.12 -0.74
C GLY A 84 19.01 2.18 -0.15
N ILE A 85 17.73 2.38 -0.49
CA ILE A 85 16.60 1.61 0.03
C ILE A 85 16.28 0.47 -0.94
N LYS A 86 16.40 -0.78 -0.47
CA LYS A 86 16.01 -1.96 -1.25
C LYS A 86 14.50 -2.00 -1.42
N HIS A 87 14.05 -2.20 -2.65
CA HIS A 87 12.62 -2.23 -2.98
C HIS A 87 12.37 -3.12 -4.19
N ASN A 88 11.11 -3.55 -4.34
CA ASN A 88 10.64 -4.33 -5.47
C ASN A 88 9.55 -3.57 -6.21
N VAL A 89 9.54 -3.63 -7.54
CA VAL A 89 8.53 -2.97 -8.39
C VAL A 89 7.57 -4.01 -8.96
N LEU A 90 6.27 -3.81 -8.72
CA LEU A 90 5.18 -4.59 -9.28
C LEU A 90 4.64 -3.89 -10.52
N ASN A 91 4.96 -4.48 -11.68
CA ASN A 91 4.43 -4.07 -12.97
C ASN A 91 3.42 -5.10 -13.46
N ALA A 92 2.25 -4.63 -13.89
CA ALA A 92 1.09 -5.42 -14.31
C ALA A 92 1.30 -6.39 -15.50
N LYS A 93 2.54 -6.56 -15.98
CA LYS A 93 2.91 -7.44 -17.10
C LYS A 93 3.25 -8.87 -16.65
N PHE A 94 3.62 -9.11 -15.38
CA PHE A 94 4.20 -10.39 -14.93
C PHE A 94 3.48 -11.00 -13.72
N HIS A 95 2.26 -11.51 -13.90
CA HIS A 95 1.43 -12.02 -12.80
C HIS A 95 2.08 -13.11 -11.92
N ALA A 96 2.90 -14.01 -12.49
CA ALA A 96 3.54 -15.08 -11.72
C ALA A 96 4.56 -14.54 -10.70
N ASN A 97 5.29 -13.48 -11.04
CA ASN A 97 6.28 -12.86 -10.16
C ASN A 97 5.63 -11.90 -9.15
N GLU A 98 4.48 -11.31 -9.50
CA GLU A 98 3.75 -10.39 -8.62
C GLU A 98 3.34 -11.05 -7.31
N ALA A 99 2.84 -12.30 -7.38
CA ALA A 99 2.41 -13.02 -6.18
C ALA A 99 3.57 -13.26 -5.19
N ALA A 100 4.76 -13.62 -5.69
CA ALA A 100 5.94 -13.84 -4.88
C ALA A 100 6.41 -12.55 -4.18
N ILE A 101 6.39 -11.42 -4.90
CA ILE A 101 6.76 -10.11 -4.35
C ILE A 101 5.73 -9.66 -3.30
N VAL A 102 4.42 -9.80 -3.57
CA VAL A 102 3.37 -9.42 -2.62
C VAL A 102 3.42 -10.28 -1.35
N ALA A 103 3.72 -11.58 -1.48
CA ALA A 103 3.87 -12.48 -0.33
C ALA A 103 5.00 -12.05 0.63
N GLN A 104 6.02 -11.36 0.11
CA GLN A 104 7.15 -10.82 0.88
C GLN A 104 6.97 -9.35 1.26
N ALA A 105 5.94 -8.67 0.74
CA ALA A 105 5.74 -7.23 0.96
C ALA A 105 5.44 -6.87 2.43
N GLY A 106 5.01 -7.84 3.25
CA GLY A 106 4.78 -7.66 4.68
C GLY A 106 5.99 -7.98 5.57
N TYR A 107 7.13 -8.36 4.99
CA TYR A 107 8.35 -8.65 5.75
C TYR A 107 8.91 -7.37 6.41
N PRO A 108 9.53 -7.44 7.60
CA PRO A 108 10.13 -6.27 8.24
C PRO A 108 11.01 -5.44 7.28
N ALA A 109 10.79 -4.12 7.27
CA ALA A 109 11.45 -3.14 6.41
C ALA A 109 11.31 -3.36 4.88
N ALA A 110 10.41 -4.25 4.44
CA ALA A 110 10.17 -4.45 3.01
C ALA A 110 9.51 -3.20 2.37
N VAL A 111 10.01 -2.79 1.21
CA VAL A 111 9.42 -1.73 0.40
C VAL A 111 8.97 -2.28 -0.93
N THR A 112 7.70 -2.09 -1.26
CA THR A 112 7.12 -2.55 -2.52
C THR A 112 6.47 -1.37 -3.24
N ILE A 113 6.77 -1.20 -4.51
CA ILE A 113 6.13 -0.21 -5.39
C ILE A 113 5.10 -0.94 -6.24
N ALA A 114 3.86 -0.46 -6.29
CA ALA A 114 2.80 -1.02 -7.09
C ALA A 114 2.24 0.01 -8.06
N THR A 115 2.29 -0.33 -9.34
CA THR A 115 1.66 0.50 -10.39
C THR A 115 0.15 0.21 -10.45
N ASN A 116 -0.67 1.24 -10.27
CA ASN A 116 -2.14 1.16 -10.23
C ASN A 116 -2.65 0.10 -9.22
N MET A 117 -3.27 -0.95 -9.75
CA MET A 117 -3.84 -2.06 -8.99
C MET A 117 -2.98 -3.33 -9.06
N ALA A 118 -1.67 -3.22 -9.37
CA ALA A 118 -0.78 -4.39 -9.38
C ALA A 118 -0.84 -5.15 -8.04
N GLY A 119 -0.80 -6.49 -8.11
CA GLY A 119 -0.95 -7.35 -6.94
C GLY A 119 -2.35 -7.35 -6.30
N ARG A 120 -3.40 -6.95 -7.03
CA ARG A 120 -4.79 -7.04 -6.54
C ARG A 120 -5.20 -8.51 -6.41
N GLY A 121 -5.89 -8.83 -5.31
CA GLY A 121 -6.37 -10.19 -5.03
C GLY A 121 -5.43 -11.01 -4.15
N THR A 122 -4.17 -10.59 -3.97
CA THR A 122 -3.23 -11.24 -3.04
C THR A 122 -3.20 -10.49 -1.71
N ASP A 123 -3.21 -11.23 -0.61
CA ASP A 123 -3.12 -10.67 0.74
C ASP A 123 -1.67 -10.39 1.14
N ILE A 124 -1.46 -9.33 1.92
CA ILE A 124 -0.14 -8.98 2.46
C ILE A 124 -0.12 -9.42 3.91
N VAL A 125 0.56 -10.54 4.19
CA VAL A 125 0.71 -11.07 5.54
C VAL A 125 1.84 -10.32 6.25
N LEU A 126 1.54 -9.65 7.36
CA LEU A 126 2.53 -8.97 8.18
C LEU A 126 3.53 -9.99 8.76
N GLY A 127 4.82 -9.70 8.71
CA GLY A 127 5.90 -10.63 9.06
C GLY A 127 6.37 -11.53 7.90
N GLY A 128 5.73 -11.43 6.74
CA GLY A 128 5.93 -12.33 5.59
C GLY A 128 4.96 -13.53 5.62
N SER A 129 4.76 -14.22 4.49
CA SER A 129 3.94 -15.42 4.48
C SER A 129 4.77 -16.66 4.89
N TRP A 130 4.56 -17.12 6.13
CA TRP A 130 5.15 -18.39 6.59
C TRP A 130 4.67 -19.59 5.76
N GLN A 131 3.45 -19.52 5.20
CA GLN A 131 2.95 -20.55 4.29
C GLN A 131 3.78 -20.61 3.00
N ALA A 132 4.17 -19.46 2.45
CA ALA A 132 5.05 -19.41 1.29
C ALA A 132 6.46 -19.94 1.60
N GLU A 133 6.98 -19.66 2.80
CA GLU A 133 8.26 -20.21 3.27
C GLU A 133 8.23 -21.74 3.39
N VAL A 134 7.15 -22.30 3.95
CA VAL A 134 6.96 -23.76 4.05
C VAL A 134 6.77 -24.40 2.68
N ALA A 135 6.01 -23.75 1.77
CA ALA A 135 5.78 -24.25 0.42
C ALA A 135 7.04 -24.28 -0.46
N ALA A 136 8.08 -23.52 -0.10
CA ALA A 136 9.37 -23.54 -0.79
C ALA A 136 10.28 -24.71 -0.38
N LEU A 137 9.95 -25.44 0.70
CA LEU A 137 10.72 -26.60 1.16
C LEU A 137 10.22 -27.90 0.50
N GLU A 138 11.15 -28.74 0.03
CA GLU A 138 10.85 -30.09 -0.43
C GLU A 138 10.68 -31.02 0.80
N ASN A 139 9.45 -31.49 1.05
CA ASN A 139 9.07 -32.35 2.18
C ASN A 139 9.39 -31.77 3.58
N PRO A 140 8.69 -30.70 4.01
CA PRO A 140 8.94 -30.08 5.31
C PRO A 140 8.57 -31.03 6.46
N THR A 141 9.48 -31.18 7.44
CA THR A 141 9.18 -31.90 8.69
C THR A 141 8.35 -31.01 9.63
N VAL A 142 7.63 -31.62 10.56
CA VAL A 142 6.80 -30.89 11.55
C VAL A 142 7.65 -29.88 12.33
N GLU A 143 8.86 -30.28 12.73
CA GLU A 143 9.81 -29.45 13.47
C GLU A 143 10.25 -28.20 12.68
N GLN A 144 10.45 -28.34 11.36
CA GLN A 144 10.79 -27.21 10.49
C GLN A 144 9.64 -26.21 10.36
N ILE A 145 8.41 -26.71 10.24
CA ILE A 145 7.20 -25.87 10.16
C ILE A 145 7.01 -25.09 11.46
N GLU A 146 7.16 -25.75 12.61
CA GLU A 146 7.05 -25.11 13.92
C GLU A 146 8.11 -24.01 14.10
N LYS A 147 9.35 -24.27 13.66
CA LYS A 147 10.42 -23.27 13.70
C LYS A 147 10.10 -22.07 12.81
N ILE A 148 9.70 -22.29 11.55
CA ILE A 148 9.32 -21.21 10.62
C ILE A 148 8.17 -20.37 11.20
N LYS A 149 7.18 -21.03 11.79
CA LYS A 149 6.04 -20.34 12.40
C LYS A 149 6.43 -19.54 13.63
N ALA A 150 7.33 -20.06 14.47
CA ALA A 150 7.86 -19.33 15.61
C ALA A 150 8.66 -18.09 15.17
N ASP A 151 9.54 -18.25 14.19
CA ASP A 151 10.32 -17.15 13.62
C ASP A 151 9.40 -16.10 12.96
N TRP A 152 8.35 -16.55 12.28
CA TRP A 152 7.32 -15.66 11.71
C TRP A 152 6.56 -14.90 12.79
N GLN A 153 6.18 -15.54 13.90
CA GLN A 153 5.45 -14.88 14.97
C GLN A 153 6.26 -13.70 15.55
N VAL A 154 7.56 -13.89 15.77
CA VAL A 154 8.46 -12.82 16.22
C VAL A 154 8.50 -11.66 15.22
N ARG A 155 8.58 -11.96 13.91
CA ARG A 155 8.55 -10.93 12.86
C ARG A 155 7.19 -10.22 12.80
N HIS A 156 6.11 -10.96 12.91
CA HIS A 156 4.74 -10.46 12.84
C HIS A 156 4.47 -9.47 13.98
N ASP A 157 4.82 -9.86 15.21
CA ASP A 157 4.65 -9.03 16.39
C ASP A 157 5.51 -7.76 16.29
N ALA A 158 6.76 -7.87 15.85
CA ALA A 158 7.62 -6.72 15.61
C ALA A 158 7.06 -5.75 14.55
N VAL A 159 6.45 -6.27 13.47
CA VAL A 159 5.78 -5.45 12.45
C VAL A 159 4.55 -4.75 13.02
N LEU A 160 3.75 -5.43 13.84
CA LEU A 160 2.60 -4.82 14.52
C LEU A 160 3.04 -3.69 15.47
N GLU A 161 4.10 -3.91 16.25
CA GLU A 161 4.70 -2.90 17.15
C GLU A 161 5.26 -1.71 16.36
N ALA A 162 5.86 -1.95 15.19
CA ALA A 162 6.32 -0.90 14.27
C ALA A 162 5.16 -0.11 13.60
N GLY A 163 3.90 -0.49 13.85
CA GLY A 163 2.71 0.19 13.35
C GLY A 163 2.05 -0.49 12.15
N GLY A 164 2.40 -1.74 11.86
CA GLY A 164 1.87 -2.57 10.78
C GLY A 164 2.25 -2.06 9.38
N LEU A 165 1.51 -2.47 8.34
CA LEU A 165 1.79 -2.03 6.98
C LEU A 165 1.46 -0.54 6.79
N HIS A 166 2.43 0.22 6.27
CA HIS A 166 2.20 1.59 5.84
C HIS A 166 1.90 1.66 4.34
N ILE A 167 0.86 2.41 3.98
CA ILE A 167 0.45 2.65 2.60
C ILE A 167 0.77 4.09 2.21
N ILE A 168 1.49 4.27 1.12
CA ILE A 168 1.75 5.56 0.50
C ILE A 168 1.04 5.61 -0.85
N GLY A 169 0.12 6.55 -1.04
CA GLY A 169 -0.34 6.94 -2.36
C GLY A 169 0.49 8.11 -2.88
N THR A 170 1.19 7.97 -4.01
CA THR A 170 2.02 9.05 -4.57
C THR A 170 1.23 10.12 -5.31
N GLU A 171 -0.05 9.82 -5.58
CA GLU A 171 -1.05 10.65 -6.23
C GLU A 171 -2.43 10.12 -5.80
N ARG A 172 -3.49 10.89 -6.09
CA ARG A 172 -4.88 10.41 -5.99
C ARG A 172 -5.44 10.06 -7.37
N HIS A 173 -6.29 9.05 -7.41
CA HIS A 173 -7.07 8.73 -8.59
C HIS A 173 -8.31 9.62 -8.68
N GLU A 174 -8.84 9.80 -9.89
CA GLU A 174 -10.14 10.46 -10.10
C GLU A 174 -11.25 9.76 -9.30
N SER A 175 -11.20 8.43 -9.26
CA SER A 175 -12.12 7.62 -8.47
C SER A 175 -11.55 7.34 -7.08
N ARG A 176 -12.25 7.86 -6.06
CA ARG A 176 -11.97 7.55 -4.64
C ARG A 176 -12.03 6.04 -4.34
N ARG A 177 -12.74 5.26 -5.15
CA ARG A 177 -12.80 3.80 -5.03
C ARG A 177 -11.41 3.18 -5.10
N ILE A 178 -10.57 3.64 -6.03
CA ILE A 178 -9.24 3.08 -6.27
C ILE A 178 -8.31 3.46 -5.11
N ASP A 179 -8.39 4.71 -4.64
CA ASP A 179 -7.68 5.17 -3.44
C ASP A 179 -8.04 4.30 -2.22
N ASN A 180 -9.32 4.02 -2.01
CA ASN A 180 -9.80 3.18 -0.92
C ASN A 180 -9.34 1.72 -1.05
N GLN A 181 -9.23 1.20 -2.27
CA GLN A 181 -8.67 -0.14 -2.51
C GLN A 181 -7.21 -0.20 -2.12
N LEU A 182 -6.43 0.84 -2.43
CA LEU A 182 -5.02 0.93 -2.03
C LEU A 182 -4.90 0.99 -0.50
N ARG A 183 -5.67 1.87 0.18
CA ARG A 183 -5.71 1.95 1.66
C ARG A 183 -6.12 0.64 2.33
N GLY A 184 -7.09 -0.05 1.73
CA GLY A 184 -7.62 -1.32 2.22
C GLY A 184 -6.65 -2.51 2.16
N ARG A 185 -5.42 -2.29 1.65
CA ARG A 185 -4.33 -3.28 1.77
C ARG A 185 -3.70 -3.31 3.16
N SER A 186 -3.91 -2.28 3.98
CA SER A 186 -3.43 -2.21 5.37
C SER A 186 -4.58 -2.37 6.38
N GLY A 187 -4.25 -2.82 7.59
CA GLY A 187 -5.18 -3.00 8.71
C GLY A 187 -6.21 -4.10 8.52
N ARG A 188 -5.86 -5.16 7.78
CA ARG A 188 -6.74 -6.32 7.58
C ARG A 188 -6.88 -7.11 8.87
N GLN A 189 -8.04 -7.71 9.10
CA GLN A 189 -8.34 -8.47 10.32
C GLN A 189 -8.04 -7.71 11.63
N GLY A 190 -8.16 -6.38 11.61
CA GLY A 190 -7.91 -5.54 12.79
C GLY A 190 -6.44 -5.35 13.13
N ASP A 191 -5.53 -5.70 12.22
CA ASP A 191 -4.11 -5.45 12.40
C ASP A 191 -3.82 -3.94 12.50
N ALA A 192 -2.69 -3.63 13.14
CA ALA A 192 -2.13 -2.29 13.07
C ALA A 192 -1.82 -1.92 11.61
N GLY A 193 -1.92 -0.64 11.29
CA GLY A 193 -1.69 -0.18 9.94
C GLY A 193 -1.87 1.31 9.81
N SER A 194 -1.32 1.87 8.74
CA SER A 194 -1.53 3.28 8.42
C SER A 194 -1.57 3.52 6.93
N SER A 195 -2.21 4.60 6.52
CA SER A 195 -2.19 5.07 5.14
C SER A 195 -1.96 6.58 5.08
N ARG A 196 -1.29 7.06 4.03
CA ARG A 196 -1.09 8.47 3.73
C ARG A 196 -1.02 8.68 2.23
N PHE A 197 -1.60 9.79 1.77
CA PHE A 197 -1.51 10.21 0.38
C PHE A 197 -0.67 11.48 0.29
N TYR A 198 0.16 11.53 -0.74
CA TYR A 198 1.03 12.63 -1.08
C TYR A 198 0.54 13.20 -2.41
N LEU A 199 0.38 14.52 -2.45
CA LEU A 199 -0.06 15.23 -3.64
C LEU A 199 0.90 16.37 -3.95
N SER A 200 0.97 16.74 -5.22
CA SER A 200 1.65 17.93 -5.71
C SER A 200 0.67 18.81 -6.45
N MET A 201 0.86 20.14 -6.39
CA MET A 201 0.13 21.08 -7.25
C MET A 201 0.36 20.83 -8.74
N GLU A 202 1.43 20.11 -9.08
CA GLU A 202 1.76 19.70 -10.45
C GLU A 202 1.04 18.42 -10.91
N ASP A 203 0.38 17.69 -9.99
CA ASP A 203 -0.33 16.44 -10.29
C ASP A 203 -1.54 16.68 -11.21
N ALA A 204 -1.84 15.68 -12.06
CA ALA A 204 -2.95 15.77 -13.02
C ALA A 204 -4.28 16.12 -12.35
N LEU A 205 -4.58 15.51 -11.20
CA LEU A 205 -5.82 15.78 -10.46
C LEU A 205 -5.88 17.23 -9.96
N MET A 206 -4.77 17.77 -9.45
CA MET A 206 -4.73 19.16 -8.98
C MET A 206 -4.90 20.14 -10.13
N ARG A 207 -4.35 19.85 -11.32
CA ARG A 207 -4.55 20.70 -12.51
C ARG A 207 -6.01 20.79 -12.97
N ILE A 208 -6.83 19.78 -12.71
CA ILE A 208 -8.26 19.77 -13.06
C ILE A 208 -9.06 20.69 -12.14
N PHE A 209 -8.68 20.80 -10.86
CA PHE A 209 -9.47 21.51 -9.84
C PHE A 209 -8.86 22.82 -9.34
N ALA A 210 -7.54 23.00 -9.45
CA ALA A 210 -6.85 24.21 -9.05
C ALA A 210 -6.83 25.19 -10.24
N SER A 211 -7.64 26.25 -10.14
CA SER A 211 -7.40 27.43 -11.00
C SER A 211 -6.01 27.99 -10.71
N ASP A 212 -5.36 28.61 -11.71
CA ASP A 212 -4.04 29.25 -11.56
C ASP A 212 -3.95 30.18 -10.33
N ARG A 213 -5.09 30.75 -9.94
CA ARG A 213 -5.23 31.62 -8.77
C ARG A 213 -5.04 30.89 -7.42
N VAL A 214 -5.48 29.64 -7.30
CA VAL A 214 -5.30 28.83 -6.07
C VAL A 214 -3.85 28.38 -5.96
N SER A 215 -3.24 27.97 -7.07
CA SER A 215 -1.81 27.65 -7.14
C SER A 215 -0.93 28.86 -6.81
N GLY A 216 -1.35 30.07 -7.19
CA GLY A 216 -0.67 31.32 -6.84
C GLY A 216 -0.84 31.77 -5.39
N MET A 217 -1.87 31.31 -4.67
CA MET A 217 -2.09 31.63 -3.24
C MET A 217 -1.29 30.73 -2.28
N MET A 218 -0.83 29.57 -2.75
CA MET A 218 0.00 28.64 -1.97
C MET A 218 1.52 28.88 -2.14
N ARG A 219 1.92 29.76 -3.06
CA ARG A 219 3.31 30.18 -3.27
C ARG A 219 3.75 31.26 -2.29
#